data_AF-A0A3N6NR19-F1
#
_entry.id   AF-A0A3N6NR19-F1
#
_cell.length_a   1.000
_cell.length_b   1.000
_cell.length_c   1.000
_cell.angle_alpha   90.00
_cell.angle_beta   90.00
_cell.angle_gamma   90.00
#
_symmetry.space_group_name_H-M   'P 1'
#
loop_
_entity.id
_entity.type
_entity.pdbx_description
1 polymer ?
#
loop_
_entity_poly.entity_id
_entity_poly.type
_entity_poly.pdbx_seq_one_letter_code
_entity_poly.pdbx_strand_id
1 'polypeptide(L)'
;ARSSELEQEAYGRLANIGHGAEEMVELCNRLVEELGDKRRCSQIIISGGIRHFLDGYYLTEKCTLPSIYGQASQFLKHARGDYETLRSYVMTQIKGLALSQTFLSLKA
;
A
#
# COMPACT_ATOMS: atom_id res chain seq x y z
N ALA A 1 3.81 -17.74 13.25
CA ALA A 1 4.06 -17.05 14.53
C ALA A 1 4.80 -15.74 14.25
N ARG A 2 4.70 -14.73 15.12
CA ARG A 2 5.55 -13.52 15.01
C ARG A 2 6.94 -13.90 15.53
N SER A 3 8.01 -13.39 14.91
CA SER A 3 9.39 -13.64 15.33
C SER A 3 9.60 -13.23 16.78
N SER A 4 10.46 -13.96 17.50
CA SER A 4 10.91 -13.62 18.85
C SER A 4 11.64 -12.28 18.89
N GLU A 5 11.79 -11.67 20.08
CA GLU A 5 12.50 -10.39 20.22
C GLU A 5 13.96 -10.48 19.74
N LEU A 6 14.64 -11.59 20.05
CA LEU A 6 16.02 -11.83 19.64
C LEU A 6 16.14 -11.99 18.10
N GLU A 7 15.16 -12.63 17.46
CA GLU A 7 15.09 -12.68 15.99
C GLU A 7 14.77 -11.32 15.37
N GLN A 8 13.91 -10.51 16.00
CA GLN A 8 13.60 -9.16 15.52
C GLN A 8 14.84 -8.26 15.59
N GLU A 9 15.65 -8.38 16.63
CA GLU A 9 16.92 -7.65 16.74
C GLU A 9 17.95 -8.14 15.71
N ALA A 10 18.11 -9.46 15.57
CA ALA A 10 19.07 -10.05 14.64
C ALA A 10 18.74 -9.77 13.17
N TYR A 11 17.46 -9.85 12.79
CA TYR A 11 17.02 -9.72 11.39
C TYR A 11 16.35 -8.39 11.05
N GLY A 12 16.16 -7.49 12.02
CA GLY A 12 15.44 -6.23 11.81
C GLY A 12 16.04 -5.37 10.69
N ARG A 13 17.36 -5.46 10.48
CA ARG A 13 18.04 -4.74 9.38
C ARG A 13 17.62 -5.20 7.98
N LEU A 14 17.13 -6.44 7.83
CA LEU A 14 16.60 -6.93 6.55
C LEU A 14 15.38 -6.13 6.07
N ALA A 15 14.62 -5.54 7.00
CA ALA A 15 13.47 -4.70 6.65
C ALA A 15 13.85 -3.40 5.91
N ASN A 16 15.12 -3.01 5.96
CA ASN A 16 15.66 -1.83 5.25
C ASN A 16 16.19 -2.18 3.86
N ILE A 17 16.12 -3.44 3.42
CA ILE A 17 16.57 -3.86 2.09
C ILE A 17 15.38 -3.86 1.13
N GLY A 18 15.54 -3.19 -0.01
CA GLY A 18 14.52 -3.01 -1.03
C GLY A 18 14.01 -1.58 -1.11
N HIS A 19 13.00 -1.36 -1.95
CA HIS A 19 12.40 -0.04 -2.16
C HIS A 19 11.09 0.08 -1.38
N GLY A 20 10.77 1.30 -0.95
CA GLY A 20 9.46 1.66 -0.44
C GLY A 20 8.38 1.62 -1.53
N ALA A 21 7.12 1.56 -1.10
CA ALA A 21 5.98 1.53 -2.04
C ALA A 21 5.95 2.77 -2.95
N GLU A 22 6.31 3.94 -2.42
CA GLU A 22 6.39 5.19 -3.19
C GLU A 22 7.49 5.15 -4.26
N GLU A 23 8.71 4.74 -3.89
CA GLU A 23 9.82 4.59 -4.83
C GLU A 23 9.48 3.60 -5.95
N MET A 24 8.78 2.51 -5.61
CA MET A 24 8.30 1.54 -6.59
C MET A 24 7.23 2.13 -7.52
N VAL A 25 6.32 2.97 -7.03
CA VAL A 25 5.35 3.68 -7.88
C VAL A 25 6.06 4.61 -8.85
N GLU A 26 7.06 5.37 -8.40
CA GLU A 26 7.85 6.24 -9.27
C GLU A 26 8.61 5.45 -10.34
N LEU A 27 9.20 4.32 -9.97
CA LEU A 27 9.86 3.42 -10.90
C LEU A 27 8.85 2.84 -11.91
N CYS A 28 7.66 2.44 -11.47
CA CYS A 28 6.59 2.00 -12.38
C CYS A 28 6.19 3.09 -13.36
N ASN A 29 6.02 4.34 -12.92
CA ASN A 29 5.68 5.46 -13.80
C ASN A 29 6.76 5.69 -14.87
N ARG A 30 8.04 5.67 -14.49
CA ARG A 30 9.15 5.74 -15.46
C ARG A 30 9.11 4.58 -16.47
N LEU A 31 8.88 3.35 -16.01
CA LEU A 31 8.80 2.20 -16.89
C LEU A 31 7.61 2.26 -17.87
N VAL A 32 6.51 2.88 -17.46
CA VAL A 32 5.37 3.11 -18.36
C VAL A 32 5.77 3.99 -19.53
N GLU A 33 6.52 5.06 -19.27
CA GLU A 33 7.05 5.98 -20.29
C GLU A 33 8.12 5.29 -21.16
N GLU A 34 9.10 4.62 -20.54
CA GLU A 34 10.22 3.97 -21.24
C GLU A 34 9.77 2.82 -22.16
N LEU A 35 8.79 2.02 -21.72
CA LEU A 35 8.33 0.85 -22.48
C LEU A 35 7.29 1.20 -23.54
N GLY A 36 6.46 2.23 -23.32
CA GLY A 36 5.37 2.61 -24.22
C GLY A 36 4.50 1.41 -24.60
N ASP A 37 4.35 1.18 -25.91
CA ASP A 37 3.54 0.09 -26.48
C ASP A 37 4.08 -1.32 -26.19
N LYS A 38 5.35 -1.44 -25.78
CA LYS A 38 5.93 -2.74 -25.39
C LYS A 38 5.47 -3.19 -24.01
N ARG A 39 4.88 -2.29 -23.21
CA ARG A 39 4.37 -2.61 -21.88
C ARG A 39 3.16 -3.53 -21.98
N ARG A 40 3.26 -4.71 -21.35
CA ARG A 40 2.17 -5.70 -21.30
C ARG A 40 1.27 -5.58 -20.08
N CYS A 41 1.77 -5.00 -18.99
CA CYS A 41 1.04 -4.87 -17.73
C CYS A 41 0.22 -3.58 -17.72
N SER A 42 -1.10 -3.66 -17.62
CA SER A 42 -2.02 -2.52 -17.66
C SER A 42 -2.56 -2.07 -16.30
N GLN A 43 -2.33 -2.84 -15.24
CA GLN A 43 -2.87 -2.56 -13.91
C GLN A 43 -1.87 -2.96 -12.84
N ILE A 44 -1.86 -2.24 -11.72
CA ILE A 44 -0.90 -2.46 -10.63
C ILE A 44 -1.63 -2.70 -9.30
N ILE A 45 -1.12 -3.63 -8.50
CA ILE A 45 -1.47 -3.77 -7.09
C ILE A 45 -0.32 -3.21 -6.26
N ILE A 46 -0.54 -2.07 -5.62
CA ILE A 46 0.45 -1.42 -4.76
C ILE A 46 0.34 -2.03 -3.36
N SER A 47 1.41 -2.62 -2.85
CA SER A 47 1.41 -3.25 -1.54
C SER A 47 2.76 -3.09 -0.86
N GLY A 48 2.82 -3.47 0.42
CA GLY A 48 4.04 -3.34 1.25
C GLY A 48 4.03 -2.05 2.07
N GLY A 49 3.97 -2.19 3.39
CA GLY A 49 4.08 -1.03 4.30
C GLY A 49 2.87 -0.09 4.36
N ILE A 50 1.80 -0.34 3.60
CA ILE A 50 0.57 0.48 3.60
C ILE A 50 -0.19 0.29 4.92
N ARG A 51 -0.45 1.37 5.66
CA ARG A 51 -1.05 1.31 7.01
C ARG A 51 -2.41 2.02 7.08
N HIS A 52 -2.62 3.00 6.22
CA HIS A 52 -3.80 3.87 6.26
C HIS A 52 -4.39 4.09 4.86
N PHE A 53 -5.67 4.47 4.80
CA PHE A 53 -6.36 4.77 3.54
C PHE A 53 -5.75 5.98 2.82
N LEU A 54 -5.09 6.88 3.55
CA LEU A 54 -4.38 8.02 2.97
C LEU A 54 -3.12 7.58 2.21
N ASP A 55 -2.38 6.60 2.75
CA ASP A 55 -1.25 6.01 2.04
C ASP A 55 -1.75 5.37 0.74
N GLY A 56 -2.84 4.60 0.85
CA GLY A 56 -3.49 3.95 -0.28
C GLY A 56 -3.91 4.94 -1.35
N TYR A 57 -4.68 5.97 -0.98
CA TYR A 57 -5.10 7.06 -1.85
C TYR A 57 -3.92 7.75 -2.52
N TYR A 58 -2.94 8.20 -1.73
CA TYR A 58 -1.76 8.90 -2.26
C TYR A 58 -1.02 8.07 -3.32
N LEU A 59 -0.76 6.80 -3.03
CA LEU A 59 -0.02 5.92 -3.93
C LEU A 59 -0.82 5.57 -5.19
N THR A 60 -2.12 5.34 -5.08
CA THR A 60 -2.96 5.03 -6.25
C THR A 60 -3.16 6.24 -7.16
N GLU A 61 -3.32 7.44 -6.60
CA GLU A 61 -3.41 8.69 -7.38
C GLU A 61 -2.07 9.08 -8.01
N LYS A 62 -0.94 8.75 -7.35
CA LYS A 62 0.40 9.01 -7.88
C LYS A 62 0.79 8.05 -9.00
N CYS A 63 0.18 6.87 -9.07
CA CYS A 63 0.49 5.86 -10.09
C CYS A 63 -0.17 6.21 -11.43
N THR A 64 0.63 6.20 -12.51
CA THR A 64 0.14 6.50 -13.87
C THR A 64 -0.78 5.41 -14.43
N LEU A 65 -0.67 4.17 -13.93
CA LEU A 65 -1.54 3.07 -14.33
C LEU A 65 -2.73 2.92 -13.37
N PRO A 66 -3.87 2.40 -13.87
CA PRO A 66 -4.95 1.96 -13.00
C PRO A 66 -4.41 1.04 -11.90
N SER A 67 -4.66 1.41 -10.66
CA SER A 67 -4.08 0.72 -9.52
C SER A 67 -5.04 0.58 -8.36
N ILE A 68 -4.79 -0.45 -7.54
CA ILE A 68 -5.43 -0.65 -6.24
C ILE A 68 -4.33 -0.85 -5.21
N TYR A 69 -4.65 -0.63 -3.93
CA TYR A 69 -3.70 -0.89 -2.85
C TYR A 69 -4.10 -2.10 -2.00
N GLY A 70 -3.11 -2.79 -1.46
CA GLY A 70 -3.28 -3.97 -0.61
C GLY A 70 -2.63 -3.79 0.76
N GLN A 71 -3.35 -4.19 1.82
CA GLN A 71 -2.86 -4.19 3.20
C GLN A 71 -2.88 -5.62 3.75
N ALA A 72 -1.72 -6.12 4.21
CA ALA A 72 -1.61 -7.45 4.79
C ALA A 72 -1.46 -7.42 6.32
N SER A 73 -0.28 -7.01 6.81
CA SER A 73 0.04 -7.01 8.25
C SER A 73 -0.91 -6.14 9.07
N GLN A 74 -1.36 -5.01 8.51
CA GLN A 74 -2.29 -4.12 9.18
C GLN A 74 -3.68 -4.74 9.34
N PHE A 75 -4.22 -5.38 8.30
CA PHE A 75 -5.46 -6.15 8.41
C PHE A 75 -5.33 -7.29 9.44
N LEU A 76 -4.22 -8.02 9.39
CA LEU A 76 -3.96 -9.12 10.32
C LEU A 76 -3.93 -8.65 11.79
N LYS A 77 -3.48 -7.42 12.07
CA LYS A 77 -3.52 -6.85 13.42
C LYS A 77 -4.95 -6.79 13.98
N HIS A 78 -5.91 -6.36 13.16
CA HIS A 78 -7.31 -6.22 13.56
C HIS A 78 -8.07 -7.56 13.49
N ALA A 79 -7.71 -8.43 12.54
CA ALA A 79 -8.30 -9.76 12.38
C ALA A 79 -8.00 -10.74 13.53
N ARG A 80 -7.01 -10.41 14.38
CA ARG A 80 -6.71 -11.18 15.61
C ARG A 80 -7.72 -10.94 16.75
N GLY A 81 -8.53 -9.88 16.65
CA GLY A 81 -9.61 -9.62 17.59
C GLY A 81 -10.88 -10.38 17.22
N ASP A 82 -12.04 -9.80 17.54
CA ASP A 82 -13.32 -10.30 17.05
C ASP A 82 -13.63 -9.78 15.64
N TYR A 83 -14.66 -10.37 15.03
CA TYR A 83 -15.12 -9.95 13.70
C TYR A 83 -15.54 -8.48 13.66
N GLU A 84 -16.16 -7.96 14.72
CA GLU A 84 -16.64 -6.58 14.74
C GLU A 84 -15.49 -5.57 14.75
N THR A 85 -14.37 -5.90 15.40
CA THR A 85 -13.12 -5.12 15.36
C THR A 85 -12.57 -5.06 13.94
N LEU A 86 -12.48 -6.20 13.25
CA LEU A 86 -12.02 -6.24 11.86
C LEU A 86 -12.97 -5.48 10.94
N ARG A 87 -14.27 -5.72 11.08
CA ARG A 87 -15.31 -5.03 10.29
C ARG A 87 -15.26 -3.53 10.48
N SER A 88 -15.15 -3.05 11.72
CA SER A 88 -14.99 -1.62 12.02
C SER A 88 -13.77 -1.04 11.34
N TYR A 89 -12.62 -1.74 11.40
CA TYR A 89 -11.40 -1.31 10.73
C TYR A 89 -11.56 -1.25 9.20
N VAL A 90 -12.15 -2.27 8.58
CA VAL A 90 -12.43 -2.27 7.13
C VAL A 90 -13.33 -1.09 6.74
N MET A 91 -14.36 -0.82 7.55
CA MET A 91 -15.25 0.32 7.31
C MET A 91 -14.53 1.67 7.42
N THR A 92 -13.54 1.82 8.30
CA THR A 92 -12.74 3.06 8.34
C THR A 92 -11.88 3.22 7.09
N GLN A 93 -11.29 2.13 6.57
CA GLN A 93 -10.52 2.19 5.33
C GLN A 93 -11.41 2.58 4.13
N ILE A 94 -12.60 1.97 4.00
CA ILE A 94 -13.55 2.27 2.90
C ILE A 94 -14.03 3.72 2.96
N LYS A 95 -14.54 4.16 4.11
CA LYS A 95 -15.07 5.53 4.27
C LYS A 95 -13.99 6.58 4.08
N GLY A 96 -12.81 6.32 4.65
CA GLY A 96 -11.67 7.22 4.52
C GLY A 96 -11.21 7.36 3.07
N LEU A 97 -11.11 6.25 2.34
CA LEU A 97 -10.75 6.28 0.92
C LEU A 97 -11.78 7.04 0.08
N ALA A 98 -13.07 6.79 0.30
CA ALA A 98 -14.14 7.50 -0.41
C ALA A 98 -14.10 9.02 -0.14
N LEU A 99 -13.84 9.42 1.12
CA LEU A 99 -13.65 10.82 1.49
C LEU A 99 -12.43 11.41 0.77
N SER A 100 -11.30 10.72 0.77
CA SER A 100 -10.08 11.15 0.08
C SER A 100 -10.31 11.36 -1.41
N GLN A 101 -10.97 10.41 -2.08
CA GLN A 101 -11.30 10.51 -3.50
C GLN A 101 -12.26 11.66 -3.82
N THR A 102 -13.12 12.04 -2.87
CA THR A 102 -14.10 13.11 -3.08
C THR A 102 -13.50 14.51 -2.87
N PHE A 103 -12.62 14.66 -1.87
CA PHE A 103 -12.22 15.98 -1.36
C PHE A 103 -10.74 16.31 -1.51
N LEU A 104 -9.89 15.34 -1.82
CA LEU A 104 -8.46 15.56 -1.94
C LEU A 104 -8.04 15.57 -3.42
N SER A 105 -6.93 16.23 -3.66
CA SER A 105 -6.15 16.12 -4.88
C SER A 105 -4.68 16.09 -4.48
N LEU A 106 -3.84 15.43 -5.29
CA LEU A 106 -2.41 15.52 -5.09
C LEU A 106 -1.93 16.95 -5.30
N LYS A 107 -0.90 17.34 -4.56
CA LYS A 107 -0.23 18.61 -4.77
C LYS A 107 0.51 18.56 -6.11
N ALA A 108 0.32 19.61 -6.91
CA ALA A 108 1.05 19.83 -8.16
C ALA A 108 2.55 20.11 -7.93
#